data_AF-V4AY84-F1
#
_entry.id   AF-V4AY84-F1
#
_cell.length_a   1.000
_cell.length_b   1.000
_cell.length_c   1.000
_cell.angle_alpha   90.00
_cell.angle_beta   90.00
_cell.angle_gamma   90.00
#
_symmetry.space_group_name_H-M   'P 1'
#
loop_
_entity.id
_entity.type
_entity.pdbx_description
1 polymer ?
#
loop_
_entity_poly.entity_id
_entity_poly.type
_entity_poly.pdbx_seq_one_letter_code
_entity_poly.pdbx_strand_id
1 'polypeptide(L)'
;MMEEFEDDDDDLLTSICLEDPVQEQKEDTFVPESFPFPFEAYDIQTGFMKDLYKCLNNGKIGIFESPTGTGKSLSLICGALKWLKDYREKQQQELEELTVSEGSKGNSQVSN
;
A
#
# COMPACT_ATOMS: atom_id res chain seq x y z
N MET A 1 34.01 -1.46 -51.85
CA MET A 1 33.15 -0.30 -51.60
C MET A 1 31.70 -0.77 -51.74
N MET A 2 31.13 -1.19 -50.61
CA MET A 2 29.69 -1.32 -50.39
C MET A 2 29.52 -0.75 -48.98
N GLU A 3 29.08 0.50 -48.93
CA GLU A 3 28.53 1.10 -47.72
C GLU A 3 27.03 0.79 -47.75
N GLU A 4 26.56 0.00 -46.81
CA GLU A 4 25.15 -0.04 -46.40
C GLU A 4 25.15 0.57 -44.98
N PHE A 5 24.75 1.83 -44.80
CA PHE A 5 23.38 2.39 -44.69
C PHE A 5 22.52 1.75 -43.59
N GLU A 6 22.54 2.44 -42.44
CA GLU A 6 21.46 2.75 -41.48
C GLU A 6 20.48 1.64 -41.08
N ASP A 7 20.72 1.06 -39.91
CA ASP A 7 19.67 0.72 -38.93
C ASP A 7 19.89 1.62 -37.69
N ASP A 8 19.47 2.88 -37.81
CA ASP A 8 19.15 3.75 -36.68
C ASP A 8 17.70 3.43 -36.27
N ASP A 9 17.46 2.57 -35.25
CA ASP A 9 16.27 2.66 -34.36
C ASP A 9 16.20 1.50 -33.34
N ASP A 10 16.99 1.55 -32.27
CA ASP A 10 16.67 0.86 -31.01
C ASP A 10 17.62 1.22 -29.86
N ASP A 11 17.63 2.49 -29.45
CA ASP A 11 18.13 2.82 -28.10
C ASP A 11 17.26 3.79 -27.30
N LEU A 12 16.00 3.99 -27.73
CA LEU A 12 15.00 4.70 -26.92
C LEU A 12 14.40 3.79 -25.81
N LEU A 13 14.66 2.48 -25.84
CA LEU A 13 14.21 1.58 -24.79
C LEU A 13 15.14 1.58 -23.56
N THR A 14 16.41 1.95 -23.74
CA THR A 14 17.39 2.02 -22.65
C THR A 14 17.19 3.27 -21.78
N SER A 15 16.51 4.31 -22.29
CA SER A 15 16.19 5.51 -21.51
C SER A 15 14.97 5.39 -20.60
N ILE A 16 14.15 4.34 -20.75
CA ILE A 16 13.03 4.06 -19.83
C ILE A 16 13.51 3.30 -18.58
N CYS A 17 14.63 2.58 -18.68
CA CYS A 17 15.22 1.83 -17.58
C CYS A 17 16.23 2.67 -16.77
N LEU A 18 15.88 3.91 -16.42
CA LEU A 18 16.46 4.49 -15.22
C LEU A 18 15.88 3.71 -14.05
N GLU A 19 16.66 2.75 -13.56
CA GLU A 19 16.44 2.15 -12.26
C GLU A 19 16.47 3.30 -11.24
N ASP A 20 15.28 3.75 -10.85
CA ASP A 20 15.14 4.57 -9.66
C ASP A 20 15.89 3.85 -8.53
N PRO A 21 16.78 4.52 -7.79
CA PRO A 21 17.55 3.87 -6.75
C PRO A 21 16.57 3.20 -5.78
N VAL A 22 16.63 1.86 -5.72
CA VAL A 22 15.83 1.06 -4.79
C VAL A 22 16.26 1.46 -3.40
N GLN A 23 15.57 2.44 -2.84
CA GLN A 23 15.72 2.82 -1.45
C GLN A 23 15.26 1.61 -0.64
N GLU A 24 16.20 0.90 -0.03
CA GLU A 24 15.93 -0.03 1.06
C GLU A 24 15.34 0.77 2.23
N GLN A 25 14.03 1.00 2.16
CA GLN A 25 13.27 1.55 3.26
C GLN A 25 12.99 0.41 4.22
N LYS A 26 13.59 0.48 5.41
CA LYS A 26 13.34 -0.45 6.51
C LYS A 26 11.88 -0.29 6.95
N GLU A 27 11.04 -1.13 6.38
CA GLU A 27 9.59 -1.01 6.35
C GLU A 27 9.00 -1.63 7.63
N ASP A 28 8.96 -0.88 8.73
CA ASP A 28 8.19 -1.26 9.92
C ASP A 28 6.70 -0.92 9.69
N THR A 29 6.12 -1.54 8.66
CA THR A 29 4.71 -1.36 8.33
C THR A 29 3.89 -2.35 9.14
N PHE A 30 2.96 -1.82 9.94
CA PHE A 30 1.93 -2.62 10.59
C PHE A 30 1.15 -3.42 9.53
N VAL A 31 1.17 -4.75 9.65
CA VAL A 31 0.35 -5.65 8.84
C VAL A 31 -0.49 -6.49 9.80
N PRO A 32 -1.82 -6.53 9.60
CA PRO A 32 -2.69 -7.30 10.47
C PRO A 32 -2.39 -8.80 10.37
N GLU A 33 -2.50 -9.49 11.50
CA GLU A 33 -2.30 -10.94 11.56
C GLU A 33 -3.44 -11.71 10.90
N SER A 34 -4.67 -11.17 10.97
CA SER A 34 -5.88 -11.78 10.43
C SER A 34 -6.66 -10.84 9.51
N PHE A 35 -7.36 -11.45 8.55
CA PHE A 35 -8.21 -10.78 7.58
C PHE A 35 -9.65 -11.31 7.71
N PRO A 36 -10.66 -10.47 7.44
CA PRO A 36 -12.07 -10.87 7.46
C PRO A 36 -12.36 -11.75 6.25
N PHE A 37 -12.01 -13.03 6.36
CA PHE A 37 -12.26 -14.05 5.36
C PHE A 37 -13.49 -14.87 5.77
N PRO A 38 -14.38 -15.24 4.84
CA PRO A 38 -15.63 -15.94 5.19
C PRO A 38 -15.43 -17.37 5.70
N PHE A 39 -14.23 -17.93 5.55
CA PHE A 39 -13.83 -19.26 6.00
C PHE A 39 -12.38 -19.20 6.48
N GLU A 40 -11.82 -20.32 6.96
CA GLU A 40 -10.39 -20.41 7.24
C GLU A 40 -9.61 -20.22 5.94
N ALA A 41 -8.77 -19.17 5.90
CA ALA A 41 -7.99 -18.83 4.74
C ALA A 41 -6.79 -19.78 4.63
N TYR A 42 -6.50 -20.26 3.42
CA TYR A 42 -5.26 -21.00 3.18
C TYR A 42 -4.05 -20.08 3.36
N ASP A 43 -2.90 -20.64 3.71
CA ASP A 43 -1.66 -19.87 3.91
C ASP A 43 -1.32 -18.98 2.70
N ILE A 44 -1.55 -19.48 1.49
CA ILE A 44 -1.33 -18.72 0.25
C ILE A 44 -2.26 -17.51 0.12
N GLN A 45 -3.51 -17.60 0.58
CA GLN A 45 -4.45 -16.49 0.58
C GLN A 45 -4.07 -15.46 1.64
N THR A 46 -3.63 -15.92 2.81
CA THR A 46 -3.14 -15.05 3.88
C THR A 46 -1.88 -14.30 3.47
N GLY A 47 -0.91 -14.99 2.84
CA GLY A 47 0.28 -14.36 2.26
C GLY A 47 -0.07 -13.30 1.23
N PHE A 48 -0.95 -13.66 0.27
CA PHE A 48 -1.46 -12.71 -0.73
C PHE A 48 -2.09 -11.47 -0.10
N MET A 49 -2.95 -11.64 0.92
CA MET A 49 -3.61 -10.51 1.60
C MET A 49 -2.61 -9.63 2.37
N LYS A 50 -1.58 -10.23 2.99
CA LYS A 50 -0.51 -9.49 3.68
C LYS A 50 0.32 -8.66 2.71
N ASP A 51 0.70 -9.23 1.57
CA ASP A 51 1.50 -8.51 0.56
C ASP A 51 0.69 -7.41 -0.11
N LEU A 52 -0.60 -7.67 -0.38
CA LEU A 52 -1.55 -6.65 -0.84
C LEU A 52 -1.66 -5.51 0.17
N TYR A 53 -1.83 -5.82 1.46
CA TYR A 53 -1.98 -4.82 2.51
C TYR A 53 -0.74 -3.91 2.60
N LYS A 54 0.46 -4.50 2.55
CA LYS A 54 1.72 -3.72 2.51
C LYS A 54 1.74 -2.79 1.31
N CYS A 55 1.51 -3.33 0.11
CA CYS A 55 1.49 -2.54 -1.13
C CYS A 55 0.56 -1.33 -1.05
N LEU A 56 -0.67 -1.53 -0.53
CA LEU A 56 -1.65 -0.47 -0.33
C LEU A 56 -1.18 0.54 0.72
N ASN A 57 -0.64 0.07 1.85
CA ASN A 57 -0.13 0.94 2.92
C ASN A 57 1.04 1.82 2.46
N ASN A 58 1.83 1.34 1.52
CA ASN A 58 2.92 2.09 0.91
C ASN A 58 2.49 2.96 -0.28
N GLY A 59 1.22 2.92 -0.70
CA GLY A 59 0.74 3.65 -1.88
C GLY A 59 1.41 3.20 -3.18
N LYS A 60 1.91 1.96 -3.24
CA LYS A 60 2.62 1.39 -4.39
C LYS A 60 1.67 0.63 -5.32
N ILE A 61 2.13 0.36 -6.54
CA ILE A 61 1.47 -0.56 -7.47
C ILE A 61 2.09 -1.95 -7.30
N GLY A 62 1.25 -2.97 -7.13
CA GLY A 62 1.68 -4.36 -6.94
C GLY A 62 1.10 -5.27 -8.01
N ILE A 63 1.94 -6.15 -8.56
CA ILE A 63 1.53 -7.21 -9.48
C ILE A 63 1.46 -8.50 -8.67
N PHE A 64 0.25 -9.03 -8.51
CA PHE A 64 0.02 -10.21 -7.68
C PHE A 64 -0.42 -11.40 -8.54
N GLU A 65 0.39 -12.46 -8.53
CA GLU A 65 0.06 -13.74 -9.13
C GLU A 65 -0.37 -14.74 -8.08
N SER A 66 -1.37 -15.56 -8.41
CA SER A 66 -1.82 -16.66 -7.56
C SER A 66 -2.28 -17.82 -8.43
N PRO A 67 -2.11 -19.09 -7.99
CA PRO A 67 -2.63 -20.24 -8.72
C PRO A 67 -4.13 -20.11 -9.02
N THR A 68 -4.58 -20.60 -10.17
CA THR A 68 -5.99 -20.54 -10.55
C THR A 68 -6.84 -21.36 -9.58
N GLY A 69 -8.01 -20.82 -9.19
CA GLY A 69 -8.96 -21.53 -8.33
C GLY A 69 -8.74 -21.33 -6.82
N THR A 70 -7.74 -20.58 -6.39
CA THR A 70 -7.49 -20.29 -4.96
C THR A 70 -8.24 -19.06 -4.44
N GLY A 71 -9.25 -18.57 -5.17
CA GLY A 71 -10.07 -17.45 -4.72
C GLY A 71 -9.38 -16.07 -4.71
N LYS A 72 -8.48 -15.79 -5.68
CA LYS A 72 -7.78 -14.51 -5.83
C LYS A 72 -8.68 -13.29 -5.64
N SER A 73 -9.84 -13.28 -6.32
CA SER A 73 -10.78 -12.16 -6.24
C SER A 73 -11.29 -11.95 -4.81
N LEU A 74 -11.58 -13.04 -4.10
CA LEU A 74 -12.04 -12.97 -2.72
C LEU A 74 -10.93 -12.48 -1.78
N SER A 75 -9.71 -13.01 -1.91
CA SER A 75 -8.55 -12.56 -1.15
C SER A 75 -8.23 -11.08 -1.41
N LEU A 76 -8.31 -10.63 -2.66
CA LEU A 76 -8.11 -9.24 -3.04
C LEU A 76 -9.14 -8.32 -2.36
N ILE A 77 -10.43 -8.68 -2.43
CA ILE A 77 -11.51 -7.90 -1.81
C ILE A 77 -11.36 -7.87 -0.29
N CYS A 78 -11.17 -9.02 0.36
CA CYS A 78 -11.02 -9.10 1.82
C CYS A 78 -9.80 -8.32 2.32
N GLY A 79 -8.65 -8.43 1.64
CA GLY A 79 -7.44 -7.68 1.97
C GLY A 79 -7.61 -6.18 1.80
N ALA A 80 -8.17 -5.74 0.67
CA ALA A 80 -8.39 -4.32 0.39
C ALA A 80 -9.42 -3.67 1.33
N LEU A 81 -10.52 -4.38 1.66
CA LEU A 81 -11.52 -3.88 2.60
C LEU A 81 -10.96 -3.76 4.02
N LYS A 82 -10.14 -4.73 4.46
CA LYS A 82 -9.46 -4.65 5.75
C LYS A 82 -8.53 -3.45 5.81
N TRP A 83 -7.70 -3.26 4.79
CA TRP A 83 -6.83 -2.08 4.68
C TRP A 83 -7.62 -0.77 4.73
N LEU A 84 -8.70 -0.67 3.95
CA LEU A 84 -9.51 0.56 3.90
C LEU A 84 -10.14 0.89 5.25
N LYS A 85 -10.61 -0.12 5.98
CA LYS A 85 -11.19 0.06 7.32
C LYS A 85 -10.13 0.58 8.30
N ASP A 86 -8.98 -0.10 8.37
CA ASP A 86 -7.89 0.27 9.28
C ASP A 86 -7.35 1.68 8.95
N TYR A 87 -7.22 2.01 7.66
CA TYR A 87 -6.81 3.32 7.19
C TYR A 87 -7.74 4.43 7.68
N ARG A 88 -9.06 4.23 7.57
CA ARG A 88 -10.05 5.20 8.05
C ARG A 88 -10.04 5.35 9.56
N GLU A 89 -9.92 4.25 10.31
CA GLU A 89 -9.85 4.28 11.77
C GLU A 89 -8.61 5.06 12.24
N LYS A 90 -7.45 4.84 11.59
CA LYS A 90 -6.23 5.60 11.88
C LYS A 90 -6.39 7.10 11.61
N GLN A 91 -6.96 7.47 10.45
CA GLN A 91 -7.22 8.88 10.12
C GLN A 91 -8.17 9.55 11.11
N GLN A 92 -9.18 8.83 11.60
CA GLN A 92 -10.11 9.35 12.60
C GLN A 92 -9.41 9.56 13.96
N GLN A 93 -8.57 8.61 14.39
CA GLN A 93 -7.80 8.73 15.64
C GLN A 93 -6.83 9.92 15.60
N GLU A 94 -6.10 10.09 14.50
CA GLU A 94 -5.19 11.23 14.30
C GLU A 94 -5.94 12.57 14.40
N LEU A 95 -7.15 12.65 13.83
CA LEU A 95 -7.99 13.84 13.92
C LEU A 95 -8.45 14.12 15.36
N GLU A 96 -8.91 13.09 16.07
CA GLU A 96 -9.37 13.22 17.46
C GLU A 96 -8.24 13.69 18.39
N GLU A 97 -7.03 13.12 18.25
CA GLU A 97 -5.85 13.53 19.02
C GLU A 97 -5.51 15.02 18.84
N LEU A 98 -5.63 15.54 17.61
CA LEU A 98 -5.42 16.97 17.34
C LEU A 98 -6.47 17.84 18.05
N THR A 99 -7.74 17.46 18.02
CA THR A 99 -8.83 18.24 18.64
C THR A 99 -8.74 18.28 20.18
N VAL A 100 -8.21 17.24 20.82
CA VAL A 100 -8.03 17.20 22.28
C VAL A 100 -6.94 18.18 22.74
N SER A 101 -5.93 18.42 21.90
CA SER A 101 -4.82 19.35 22.22
C SER A 101 -5.24 20.83 22.22
N GLU A 102 -6.30 21.20 21.48
CA GLU A 102 -6.79 22.58 21.37
C GLU A 102 -7.71 23.00 22.54
N GLY A 103 -8.29 22.04 23.27
CA GLY A 103 -9.24 22.30 24.36
C GLY A 103 -8.66 22.82 25.69
N SER A 104 -7.32 22.90 25.84
CA SER A 104 -6.68 23.29 27.11
C SER A 104 -6.18 24.73 27.20
N LYS A 105 -6.43 25.60 26.20
CA LYS A 105 -6.01 27.02 26.22
C LYS A 105 -7.18 28.01 26.18
N GLY A 106 -8.18 27.84 27.04
CA GLY A 106 -9.34 28.73 27.00
C GLY A 106 -10.22 28.70 28.24
N ASN A 107 -9.67 28.96 29.43
CA ASN A 107 -10.43 29.62 30.49
C ASN A 107 -9.49 30.22 31.55
N SER A 108 -9.07 31.46 31.29
CA SER A 108 -8.58 32.35 32.34
C SER A 108 -9.34 33.65 32.23
N GLN A 109 -10.09 33.93 33.30
CA GLN A 109 -10.58 35.23 33.76
C GLN A 109 -11.60 35.95 32.87
N VAL A 110 -12.86 35.94 33.32
CA VAL A 110 -13.62 37.18 33.45
C VAL A 110 -14.24 37.21 34.84
N SER A 111 -13.58 37.92 35.74
CA SER A 111 -14.17 38.43 36.98
C SER A 111 -14.90 39.73 36.66
N ASN A 112 -16.16 39.84 37.05
CA ASN A 112 -16.80 41.08 37.49
C ASN A 112 -18.03 40.74 38.32
#